data_AF-A0A7W1G9F9-F1
#
_entry.id   AF-A0A7W1G9F9-F1
#
_cell.length_a   1.000
_cell.length_b   1.000
_cell.length_c   1.000
_cell.angle_alpha   90.00
_cell.angle_beta   90.00
_cell.angle_gamma   90.00
#
_symmetry.space_group_name_H-M   'P 1'
#
loop_
_entity.id
_entity.type
_entity.pdbx_description
1 polymer ?
#
loop_
_entity_poly.entity_id
_entity_poly.type
_entity_poly.pdbx_seq_one_letter_code
_entity_poly.pdbx_strand_id
1 'polypeptide(L)'
;MLKRILFNLPSTLLLTLVLFHIAFAQNERKVAYGILIDNTGSLRTQFSEVSMISKEIVELAHQRGPISLCNFKTQGDERTPLAIATSGTEWSQDKNLFERYIDSLFVVPGRTTLMDAINSVAEQVSTKANLDKATFGDKIIFLITDGEDTASTI
;
A
#
# COMPACT_ATOMS: atom_id res chain seq x y z
N MET A 1 -37.85 45.25 3.36
CA MET A 1 -37.10 44.32 2.47
C MET A 1 -35.62 44.17 2.85
N LEU A 2 -34.87 45.24 3.13
CA LEU A 2 -33.44 45.18 3.49
C LEU A 2 -33.09 44.25 4.68
N LYS A 3 -33.91 44.22 5.73
CA LYS A 3 -33.67 43.37 6.93
C LYS A 3 -33.70 41.87 6.66
N ARG A 4 -34.42 41.41 5.62
CA ARG A 4 -34.51 39.98 5.25
C ARG A 4 -33.24 39.51 4.52
N ILE A 5 -32.53 40.43 3.88
CA ILE A 5 -31.27 40.17 3.15
C ILE A 5 -30.12 40.03 4.14
N LEU A 6 -30.06 40.87 5.18
CA LEU A 6 -29.03 40.77 6.23
C LEU A 6 -29.13 39.49 7.06
N PHE A 7 -30.34 38.98 7.30
CA PHE A 7 -30.55 37.78 8.13
C PHE A 7 -30.12 36.47 7.45
N ASN A 8 -30.09 36.46 6.11
CA ASN A 8 -29.70 35.29 5.31
C ASN A 8 -28.22 35.27 4.94
N LEU A 9 -27.51 36.39 5.13
CA LEU A 9 -26.09 36.55 4.83
C LEU A 9 -25.16 35.53 5.54
N PRO A 10 -25.33 35.23 6.84
CA PRO A 10 -24.47 34.24 7.50
C PRO A 10 -24.75 32.82 7.00
N SER A 11 -26.01 32.51 6.69
CA SER A 11 -26.44 31.21 6.19
C SER A 11 -25.90 30.92 4.79
N THR A 12 -25.93 31.91 3.90
CA THR A 12 -25.36 31.79 2.55
C THR A 12 -23.84 31.71 2.59
N LEU A 13 -23.17 32.44 3.48
CA LEU A 13 -21.72 32.36 3.66
C LEU A 13 -21.26 30.99 4.18
N LEU A 14 -22.01 30.40 5.11
CA LEU A 14 -21.72 29.06 5.63
C LEU A 14 -21.89 28.00 4.54
N LEU A 15 -22.97 28.11 3.74
CA LEU A 15 -23.23 27.19 2.63
C LEU A 15 -22.14 27.27 1.56
N THR A 16 -21.67 28.47 1.20
CA THR A 16 -20.57 28.61 0.24
C THR A 16 -19.27 28.06 0.78
N LEU A 17 -18.94 28.30 2.06
CA LEU A 17 -17.73 27.72 2.69
C LEU A 17 -17.75 26.18 2.68
N VAL A 18 -18.89 25.56 2.99
CA VAL A 18 -19.06 24.10 2.95
C VAL A 18 -18.90 23.58 1.52
N LEU A 19 -19.53 24.22 0.53
CA LEU A 19 -19.41 23.82 -0.88
C LEU A 19 -17.97 23.98 -1.41
N PHE A 20 -17.26 25.04 -1.03
CA PHE A 20 -15.85 25.24 -1.39
C PHE A 20 -14.94 24.18 -0.76
N HIS A 21 -15.16 23.80 0.50
CA HIS A 21 -14.41 22.72 1.16
C HIS A 21 -14.62 21.37 0.47
N ILE A 22 -15.86 21.05 0.08
CA ILE A 22 -16.18 19.80 -0.62
C ILE A 22 -15.51 19.78 -2.00
N ALA A 23 -15.47 20.91 -2.72
CA ALA A 23 -14.87 21.00 -4.05
C ALA A 23 -13.33 20.90 -4.03
N PHE A 24 -12.65 21.48 -3.03
CA PHE A 24 -11.19 21.39 -2.90
C PHE A 24 -10.71 19.99 -2.49
N ALA A 25 -11.47 19.28 -1.64
CA ALA A 25 -11.13 17.93 -1.21
C ALA A 25 -11.15 16.89 -2.35
N GLN A 26 -11.75 17.21 -3.50
CA GLN A 26 -11.81 16.30 -4.67
C GLN A 26 -10.57 16.37 -5.58
N ASN A 27 -9.62 17.28 -5.34
CA ASN A 27 -8.50 17.49 -6.26
C ASN A 27 -7.17 16.83 -5.84
N GLU A 28 -7.13 16.16 -4.68
CA GLU A 28 -5.97 15.33 -4.34
C GLU A 28 -6.03 14.01 -5.11
N ARG A 29 -5.04 13.81 -5.99
CA ARG A 29 -4.90 12.55 -6.71
C ARG A 29 -4.54 11.43 -5.73
N LYS A 30 -5.08 10.24 -5.99
CA LYS A 30 -4.75 9.06 -5.19
C LYS A 30 -3.30 8.66 -5.38
N VAL A 31 -2.78 7.91 -4.42
CA VAL A 31 -1.46 7.28 -4.52
C VAL A 31 -1.63 5.78 -4.77
N ALA A 32 -0.85 5.22 -5.69
CA ALA A 32 -0.79 3.77 -5.87
C ALA A 32 0.33 3.21 -4.97
N TYR A 33 -0.04 2.36 -4.00
CA TYR A 33 0.90 1.77 -3.05
C TYR A 33 1.20 0.31 -3.35
N GLY A 34 2.48 -0.03 -3.45
CA GLY A 34 2.96 -1.40 -3.32
C GLY A 34 3.59 -1.58 -1.94
N ILE A 35 3.21 -2.61 -1.19
CA ILE A 35 3.86 -2.92 0.09
C ILE A 35 4.46 -4.32 -0.02
N LEU A 36 5.78 -4.41 0.05
CA LEU A 36 6.49 -5.67 0.10
C LEU A 36 6.85 -6.00 1.55
N ILE A 37 6.25 -7.08 2.04
CA ILE A 37 6.45 -7.61 3.39
C ILE A 37 7.41 -8.79 3.29
N ASP A 38 8.61 -8.63 3.84
CA ASP A 38 9.58 -9.71 3.91
C ASP A 38 9.22 -10.68 5.04
N ASN A 39 8.78 -11.86 4.64
CA ASN A 39 8.49 -12.99 5.53
C ASN A 39 9.52 -14.12 5.36
N THR A 40 10.75 -13.81 4.94
CA THR A 40 11.79 -14.82 4.75
C THR A 40 12.49 -15.20 6.07
N GLY A 41 13.32 -16.25 6.00
CA GLY A 41 13.92 -16.87 7.17
C GLY A 41 14.84 -15.96 8.01
N SER A 42 15.45 -14.94 7.40
CA SER A 42 16.35 -13.99 8.07
C SER A 42 15.61 -13.17 9.15
N LEU A 43 14.33 -12.88 8.90
CA LEU A 43 13.46 -12.13 9.80
C LEU A 43 12.67 -12.99 10.79
N ARG A 44 12.94 -14.30 10.88
CA ARG A 44 12.14 -15.23 11.72
C ARG A 44 11.94 -14.74 13.16
N THR A 45 12.99 -14.22 13.78
CA THR A 45 12.96 -13.75 15.18
C THR A 45 12.31 -12.38 15.34
N GLN A 46 12.11 -11.64 14.24
CA GLN A 46 11.55 -10.28 14.20
C GLN A 46 10.21 -10.25 13.46
N PHE A 47 9.63 -11.41 13.15
CA PHE A 47 8.47 -11.48 12.27
C PHE A 47 7.23 -10.84 12.90
N SER A 48 7.10 -10.88 14.23
CA SER A 48 6.06 -10.14 14.97
C SER A 48 6.14 -8.63 14.72
N GLU A 49 7.34 -8.07 14.74
CA GLU A 49 7.62 -6.66 14.52
C GLU A 49 7.35 -6.29 13.05
N VAL A 50 7.75 -7.15 12.11
CA VAL A 50 7.43 -7.00 10.68
C VAL A 50 5.92 -6.94 10.47
N SER A 51 5.14 -7.86 11.05
CA SER A 51 3.68 -7.86 10.97
C SER A 51 3.07 -6.60 11.58
N MET A 52 3.58 -6.16 12.74
CA MET A 52 3.12 -4.93 13.40
C MET A 52 3.37 -3.69 12.52
N ILE A 53 4.60 -3.49 12.05
CA ILE A 53 4.98 -2.38 11.18
C ILE A 53 4.15 -2.39 9.90
N SER A 54 3.90 -3.57 9.32
CA SER A 54 3.08 -3.71 8.12
C SER A 54 1.66 -3.18 8.33
N LYS A 55 1.04 -3.45 9.48
CA LYS A 55 -0.31 -2.96 9.80
C LYS A 55 -0.34 -1.44 9.97
N GLU A 56 0.67 -0.87 10.64
CA GLU A 56 0.79 0.58 10.80
C GLU A 56 0.99 1.30 9.46
N ILE A 57 1.78 0.72 8.55
CA ILE A 57 1.95 1.27 7.20
C ILE A 57 0.63 1.19 6.43
N VAL A 58 -0.10 0.08 6.53
CA VAL A 58 -1.42 -0.08 5.92
C VAL A 58 -2.39 0.98 6.44
N GLU A 59 -2.46 1.22 7.76
CA GLU A 59 -3.29 2.26 8.39
C GLU A 59 -3.11 3.63 7.72
N LEU A 60 -1.84 4.00 7.49
CA LEU A 60 -1.51 5.27 6.86
C LEU A 60 -1.80 5.28 5.35
N ALA A 61 -1.47 4.20 4.65
CA ALA A 61 -1.54 4.15 3.19
C ALA A 61 -2.98 4.03 2.67
N HIS A 62 -3.85 3.26 3.33
CA HIS A 62 -5.18 2.91 2.78
C HIS A 62 -6.09 4.13 2.68
N GLN A 63 -5.81 5.18 3.47
CA GLN A 63 -6.54 6.44 3.48
C GLN A 63 -6.25 7.28 2.23
N ARG A 64 -5.07 7.11 1.61
CA ARG A 64 -4.59 7.94 0.49
C ARG A 64 -4.70 7.25 -0.88
N GLY A 65 -4.94 5.94 -0.89
CA GLY A 65 -5.17 5.22 -2.14
C GLY A 65 -5.11 3.71 -2.00
N PRO A 66 -5.31 2.99 -3.12
CA PRO A 66 -5.30 1.55 -3.13
C PRO A 66 -3.90 0.98 -2.91
N ILE A 67 -3.87 -0.15 -2.21
CA ILE A 67 -2.67 -0.90 -1.85
C ILE A 67 -2.70 -2.27 -2.55
N SER A 68 -1.53 -2.69 -3.02
CA SER A 68 -1.21 -4.10 -3.33
C SER A 68 -0.22 -4.61 -2.30
N LEU A 69 -0.60 -5.61 -1.50
CA LEU A 69 0.32 -6.30 -0.58
C LEU A 69 1.03 -7.43 -1.33
N CYS A 70 2.34 -7.50 -1.17
CA CYS A 70 3.21 -8.55 -1.68
C CYS A 70 4.00 -9.16 -0.54
N ASN A 71 4.27 -10.45 -0.62
CA ASN A 71 5.14 -11.17 0.31
C ASN A 71 5.89 -12.27 -0.44
N PHE A 72 6.82 -12.94 0.22
CA PHE A 72 7.55 -14.06 -0.36
C PHE A 72 6.83 -15.39 -0.15
N LYS A 73 6.89 -16.24 -1.17
CA LYS A 73 6.51 -17.65 -1.13
C LYS A 73 7.69 -18.50 -1.56
N THR A 74 7.84 -19.66 -0.92
CA THR A 74 8.84 -20.65 -1.31
C THR A 74 8.49 -21.24 -2.68
N GLN A 75 9.45 -21.24 -3.60
CA GLN A 75 9.38 -21.89 -4.89
C GLN A 75 10.71 -22.60 -5.22
N GLY A 76 10.66 -23.56 -6.14
CA GLY A 76 11.84 -24.31 -6.58
C GLY A 76 12.04 -25.65 -5.85
N ASP A 77 13.27 -26.16 -5.92
CA ASP A 77 13.66 -27.45 -5.34
C ASP A 77 13.79 -27.39 -3.81
N GLU A 78 13.50 -28.50 -3.12
CA GLU A 78 13.57 -28.62 -1.66
C GLU A 78 15.00 -28.39 -1.13
N ARG A 79 16.03 -28.63 -1.95
CA ARG A 79 17.44 -28.48 -1.53
C ARG A 79 17.93 -27.04 -1.58
N THR A 80 17.39 -26.25 -2.51
CA THR A 80 17.76 -24.83 -2.69
C THR A 80 16.52 -23.98 -2.92
N PRO A 81 15.62 -23.90 -1.92
CA PRO A 81 14.38 -23.14 -2.06
C PRO A 81 14.69 -21.66 -2.31
N LEU A 82 13.92 -21.05 -3.20
CA LEU A 82 13.91 -19.60 -3.42
C LEU A 82 12.68 -19.01 -2.74
N ALA A 83 12.87 -17.87 -2.10
CA ALA A 83 11.77 -17.06 -1.62
C ALA A 83 11.48 -15.99 -2.69
N ILE A 84 10.37 -16.15 -3.41
CA ILE A 84 9.99 -15.30 -4.55
C ILE A 84 8.77 -14.46 -4.19
N ALA A 85 8.81 -13.16 -4.49
CA ALA A 85 7.68 -12.29 -4.22
C ALA A 85 6.45 -12.67 -5.05
N THR A 86 5.32 -12.68 -4.38
CA THR A 86 4.00 -12.99 -4.95
C THR A 86 3.03 -11.92 -4.51
N SER A 87 2.11 -11.55 -5.41
CA SER A 87 0.99 -10.71 -5.03
C SER A 87 0.09 -11.45 -4.04
N GLY A 88 -0.13 -10.81 -2.90
CA GLY A 88 -0.91 -11.33 -1.80
C GLY A 88 -2.38 -10.96 -1.87
N THR A 89 -2.65 -9.74 -2.35
CA THR A 89 -3.99 -9.16 -2.42
C THR A 89 -4.16 -8.43 -3.74
N GLU A 90 -5.37 -8.46 -4.28
CA GLU A 90 -5.77 -7.51 -5.31
C GLU A 90 -5.74 -6.07 -4.77
N TRP A 91 -5.61 -5.09 -5.68
CA TRP A 91 -5.65 -3.67 -5.35
C TRP A 91 -6.91 -3.30 -4.56
N SER A 92 -6.75 -2.86 -3.32
CA SER A 92 -7.88 -2.57 -2.42
C SER A 92 -7.63 -1.35 -1.54
N GLN A 93 -8.68 -0.84 -0.89
CA GLN A 93 -8.59 0.13 0.22
C GLN A 93 -9.24 -0.44 1.50
N ASP A 94 -9.64 -1.72 1.52
CA ASP A 94 -10.24 -2.37 2.67
C ASP A 94 -9.16 -2.75 3.70
N LYS A 95 -9.06 -1.94 4.76
CA LYS A 95 -8.16 -2.18 5.88
C LYS A 95 -8.33 -3.57 6.51
N ASN A 96 -9.56 -4.05 6.69
CA ASN A 96 -9.81 -5.34 7.33
C ASN A 96 -9.30 -6.50 6.48
N LEU A 97 -9.36 -6.36 5.15
CA LEU A 97 -8.77 -7.33 4.23
C LEU A 97 -7.25 -7.40 4.42
N PHE A 98 -6.59 -6.25 4.54
CA PHE A 98 -5.15 -6.18 4.73
C PHE A 98 -4.70 -6.71 6.09
N GLU A 99 -5.40 -6.38 7.17
CA GLU A 99 -5.09 -6.90 8.50
C GLU A 99 -5.18 -8.43 8.55
N ARG A 100 -6.29 -9.00 8.03
CA ARG A 100 -6.44 -10.45 7.93
C ARG A 100 -5.38 -11.09 7.06
N TYR A 101 -4.98 -10.43 5.98
CA TYR A 101 -3.92 -10.91 5.11
C TYR A 101 -2.58 -10.97 5.87
N ILE A 102 -2.20 -9.88 6.54
CA ILE A 102 -0.96 -9.80 7.33
C ILE A 102 -0.95 -10.84 8.45
N ASP A 103 -2.08 -11.03 9.14
CA ASP A 103 -2.23 -12.02 10.21
C ASP A 103 -2.14 -13.47 9.71
N SER A 104 -2.39 -13.70 8.43
CA SER A 104 -2.25 -15.02 7.80
C SER A 104 -0.83 -15.34 7.34
N LEU A 105 0.07 -14.34 7.34
CA LEU A 105 1.45 -14.55 6.88
C LEU A 105 2.23 -15.41 7.87
N PHE A 106 3.12 -16.23 7.32
CA PHE A 106 4.05 -17.05 8.06
C PHE A 106 5.44 -16.95 7.43
N VAL A 107 6.46 -17.26 8.23
CA VAL A 107 7.85 -17.26 7.78
C VAL A 107 8.07 -18.38 6.76
N VAL A 108 8.60 -18.04 5.59
CA VAL A 108 8.91 -18.99 4.53
C VAL A 108 10.41 -19.33 4.49
N PRO A 109 10.77 -20.60 4.25
CA PRO A 109 12.15 -20.95 3.94
C PRO A 109 12.52 -20.53 2.52
N GLY A 110 13.79 -20.25 2.30
CA GLY A 110 14.33 -19.97 0.98
C GLY A 110 15.35 -18.84 0.99
N ARG A 111 16.13 -18.78 -0.07
CA ARG A 111 17.03 -17.67 -0.36
C ARG A 111 16.22 -16.51 -0.92
N THR A 112 16.33 -15.34 -0.31
CA THR A 112 15.56 -14.14 -0.67
C THR A 112 15.99 -13.61 -2.03
N THR A 113 15.02 -13.39 -2.92
CA THR A 113 15.18 -12.68 -4.20
C THR A 113 14.66 -11.25 -4.07
N LEU A 114 15.29 -10.46 -3.19
CA LEU A 114 14.76 -9.17 -2.73
C LEU A 114 14.70 -8.14 -3.87
N MET A 115 15.75 -8.06 -4.67
CA MET A 115 15.80 -7.09 -5.77
C MET A 115 14.77 -7.46 -6.85
N ASP A 116 14.66 -8.76 -7.20
CA ASP A 116 13.63 -9.26 -8.12
C ASP A 116 12.22 -8.87 -7.64
N ALA A 117 11.99 -8.98 -6.34
CA ALA A 117 10.74 -8.59 -5.70
C ALA A 117 10.47 -7.09 -5.81
N ILE A 118 11.46 -6.24 -5.54
CA ILE A 118 11.33 -4.77 -5.67
C ILE A 118 10.95 -4.40 -7.11
N ASN A 119 11.62 -4.99 -8.10
CA ASN A 119 11.31 -4.74 -9.51
C ASN A 119 9.90 -5.18 -9.87
N SER A 120 9.47 -6.37 -9.43
CA SER A 120 8.10 -6.85 -9.66
C SER A 120 7.05 -5.90 -9.06
N VAL A 121 7.26 -5.43 -7.83
CA VAL A 121 6.34 -4.48 -7.18
C VAL A 121 6.35 -3.14 -7.90
N ALA A 122 7.51 -2.64 -8.31
CA ALA A 122 7.62 -1.39 -9.07
C ALA A 122 6.89 -1.43 -10.41
N GLU A 123 6.95 -2.57 -11.11
CA GLU A 123 6.18 -2.81 -12.33
C GLU A 123 4.67 -2.82 -12.07
N GLN A 124 4.22 -3.51 -11.01
CA GLN A 124 2.80 -3.55 -10.63
C GLN A 124 2.26 -2.15 -10.31
N VAL A 125 2.97 -1.38 -9.47
CA VAL A 125 2.58 -0.01 -9.11
C VAL A 125 2.57 0.90 -10.35
N SER A 126 3.61 0.79 -11.20
CA SER A 126 3.69 1.56 -12.43
C SER A 126 2.56 1.24 -13.39
N THR A 127 2.22 -0.04 -13.54
CA THR A 127 1.11 -0.50 -14.38
C THR A 127 -0.21 0.06 -13.86
N LYS A 128 -0.48 -0.07 -12.55
CA LYS A 128 -1.71 0.46 -11.94
C LYS A 128 -1.88 1.95 -12.16
N ALA A 129 -0.84 2.72 -11.90
CA ALA A 129 -0.87 4.18 -12.08
C ALA A 129 -0.97 4.59 -13.57
N ASN A 130 -0.38 3.82 -14.48
CA ASN A 130 -0.45 4.10 -15.91
C ASN A 130 -1.81 3.76 -16.53
N LEU A 131 -2.54 2.78 -15.99
CA LEU A 131 -3.91 2.46 -16.42
C LEU A 131 -4.90 3.59 -16.10
N ASP A 132 -4.64 4.37 -15.05
CA ASP A 132 -5.50 5.47 -14.62
C ASP A 132 -4.71 6.72 -14.21
N LYS A 133 -4.05 7.34 -15.20
CA LYS A 133 -3.20 8.53 -15.01
C LYS A 133 -3.94 9.76 -14.50
N ALA A 134 -5.25 9.82 -14.68
CA ALA A 134 -6.07 10.92 -14.19
C ALA A 134 -6.30 10.80 -12.68
N THR A 135 -6.48 9.58 -12.18
CA THR A 135 -6.70 9.30 -10.76
C THR A 135 -5.43 9.32 -9.93
N PHE A 136 -4.31 8.79 -10.45
CA PHE A 136 -3.07 8.63 -9.67
C PHE A 136 -2.07 9.76 -9.87
N GLY A 137 -1.60 10.33 -8.75
CA GLY A 137 -0.59 11.40 -8.72
C GLY A 137 0.80 10.85 -8.44
N ASP A 138 0.89 9.97 -7.43
CA ASP A 138 2.15 9.41 -6.94
C ASP A 138 2.14 7.88 -6.98
N LYS A 139 3.35 7.32 -6.98
CA LYS A 139 3.65 5.88 -6.92
C LYS A 139 4.58 5.66 -5.73
N ILE A 140 4.16 4.88 -4.75
CA ILE A 140 4.96 4.66 -3.55
C ILE A 140 5.12 3.15 -3.32
N ILE A 141 6.34 2.75 -2.99
CA ILE A 141 6.64 1.39 -2.55
C ILE A 141 7.11 1.47 -1.11
N PHE A 142 6.49 0.69 -0.23
CA PHE A 142 7.01 0.40 1.09
C PHE A 142 7.70 -0.95 1.07
N LEU A 143 8.91 -0.98 1.63
CA LEU A 143 9.71 -2.18 1.76
C LEU A 143 9.95 -2.44 3.24
N ILE A 144 9.56 -3.62 3.71
CA ILE A 144 9.69 -4.03 5.10
C ILE A 144 10.57 -5.27 5.11
N THR A 145 11.87 -5.08 5.33
CA THR A 145 12.92 -6.11 5.20
C THR A 145 14.13 -5.74 6.07
N ASP A 146 15.01 -6.71 6.33
CA ASP A 146 16.37 -6.48 6.85
C ASP A 146 17.40 -6.18 5.75
N GLY A 147 16.99 -6.30 4.48
CA GLY A 147 17.80 -6.00 3.31
C GLY A 147 18.60 -7.20 2.79
N GLU A 148 18.38 -8.39 3.33
CA GLU A 148 19.10 -9.59 2.89
C GLU A 148 18.62 -10.00 1.48
N ASP A 149 19.55 -9.97 0.52
CA ASP A 149 19.36 -10.48 -0.84
C ASP A 149 20.43 -11.52 -1.13
N THR A 150 20.01 -12.75 -1.40
CA THR A 150 20.95 -13.88 -1.56
C THR A 150 20.78 -14.63 -2.87
N ALA A 151 19.74 -14.32 -3.66
CA ALA A 151 19.43 -15.08 -4.86
C ALA A 151 18.80 -14.27 -6.01
N SER A 152 18.70 -12.93 -5.90
CA SER A 152 18.19 -12.15 -7.04
C SER A 152 19.03 -12.35 -8.30
N THR A 153 18.37 -12.30 -9.46
CA THR A 153 18.97 -12.61 -10.76
C THR A 153 18.88 -11.50 -11.80
N ILE A 154 18.22 -10.39 -11.45
CA ILE A 154 18.03 -9.19 -12.30
C ILE A 154 19.28 -8.83 -13.08
#